data_AF-A0A6I9LZ03-F1
#
_entry.id   AF-A0A6I9LZ03-F1
#
_cell.length_a   1.000
_cell.length_b   1.000
_cell.length_c   1.000
_cell.angle_alpha   90.00
_cell.angle_beta   90.00
_cell.angle_gamma   90.00
#
_symmetry.space_group_name_H-M   'P 1'
#
loop_
_entity.id
_entity.type
_entity.pdbx_description
1 polymer ?
#
loop_
_entity_poly.entity_id
_entity_poly.type
_entity_poly.pdbx_seq_one_letter_code
_entity_poly.pdbx_strand_id
1 'polypeptide(L)'
;MESGAYGAANAGGSFDLRRFVSQPQVVTRLVSMVLALIVFSCIFGEGYSNTHESKQLQCVFNQNEDACRYGSAIGVLAFLASAFFLVVDAFFSQISNATDRKYLVIGDLLFSALWTFLWFVGFCFLTNQWAVTKSEDVLVGADSARAAITFSFFSIFSWGMLASLAYQRYKVGVDAFIQNYVDPTPDPNTAYASYPSASVENYQQPPFTQNVETTEGYQPPPVY
;
A
#
# COMPACT_ATOMS: atom_id res chain seq x y z
N MET A 1 -16.22 -14.10 -14.08
CA MET A 1 -15.71 -13.14 -13.08
C MET A 1 -15.07 -12.02 -13.86
N GLU A 2 -15.64 -10.81 -13.83
CA GLU A 2 -15.11 -9.68 -14.59
C GLU A 2 -13.74 -9.26 -14.04
N SER A 3 -12.72 -9.34 -14.89
CA SER A 3 -11.32 -9.09 -14.54
C SER A 3 -11.01 -7.59 -14.50
N GLY A 4 -11.48 -6.90 -13.45
CA GLY A 4 -11.10 -5.49 -13.24
C GLY A 4 -9.64 -5.33 -12.82
N ALA A 5 -8.88 -4.47 -13.51
CA ALA A 5 -7.49 -4.16 -13.17
C ALA A 5 -7.36 -3.70 -11.71
N TYR A 6 -6.35 -4.22 -11.00
CA TYR A 6 -6.15 -3.97 -9.56
C TYR A 6 -7.37 -4.31 -8.67
N GLY A 7 -8.27 -5.19 -9.14
CA GLY A 7 -9.48 -5.63 -8.43
C GLY A 7 -10.65 -4.63 -8.48
N ALA A 8 -10.62 -3.65 -9.39
CA ALA A 8 -11.61 -2.56 -9.44
C ALA A 8 -13.06 -3.08 -9.59
N ALA A 9 -13.25 -4.19 -10.29
CA ALA A 9 -14.56 -4.83 -10.48
C ALA A 9 -15.16 -5.45 -9.19
N ASN A 10 -14.38 -5.58 -8.10
CA ASN A 10 -14.83 -6.18 -6.83
C ASN A 10 -15.11 -5.13 -5.73
N ALA A 11 -15.32 -3.86 -6.09
CA ALA A 11 -15.59 -2.82 -5.10
C ALA A 11 -17.02 -2.92 -4.52
N GLY A 12 -17.15 -2.93 -3.18
CA GLY A 12 -18.46 -2.88 -2.49
C GLY A 12 -18.80 -4.02 -1.52
N GLY A 13 -17.86 -4.92 -1.19
CA GLY A 13 -18.11 -5.99 -0.20
C GLY A 13 -18.11 -5.51 1.26
N SER A 14 -18.82 -6.22 2.15
CA SER A 14 -18.76 -6.00 3.60
C SER A 14 -17.35 -6.26 4.16
N PHE A 15 -16.86 -5.40 5.06
CA PHE A 15 -15.54 -5.58 5.69
C PHE A 15 -15.53 -6.82 6.59
N ASP A 16 -14.71 -7.80 6.26
CA ASP A 16 -14.45 -8.99 7.09
C ASP A 16 -13.04 -8.90 7.68
N LEU A 17 -12.97 -8.60 8.99
CA LEU A 17 -11.72 -8.45 9.72
C LEU A 17 -10.84 -9.71 9.66
N ARG A 18 -11.45 -10.92 9.73
CA ARG A 18 -10.69 -12.17 9.73
C ARG A 18 -10.02 -12.39 8.37
N ARG A 19 -10.76 -12.11 7.29
CA ARG A 19 -10.22 -12.20 5.93
C ARG A 19 -9.16 -11.13 5.67
N PHE A 20 -9.33 -9.93 6.21
CA PHE A 20 -8.34 -8.84 6.12
C PHE A 20 -7.03 -9.20 6.81
N VAL A 21 -7.08 -9.65 8.08
CA VAL A 21 -5.88 -10.02 8.85
C VAL A 21 -5.22 -11.29 8.29
N SER A 22 -5.94 -12.12 7.53
CA SER A 22 -5.36 -13.29 6.85
C SER A 22 -4.60 -12.96 5.57
N GLN A 23 -4.65 -11.71 5.08
CA GLN A 23 -3.92 -11.33 3.88
C GLN A 23 -2.42 -11.27 4.17
N PRO A 24 -1.55 -11.91 3.35
CA PRO A 24 -0.12 -11.94 3.60
C PRO A 24 0.49 -10.53 3.66
N GLN A 25 0.03 -9.60 2.81
CA GLN A 25 0.43 -8.19 2.84
C GLN A 25 0.20 -7.56 4.22
N VAL A 26 -1.00 -7.76 4.78
CA VAL A 26 -1.42 -7.17 6.06
C VAL A 26 -0.64 -7.78 7.21
N VAL A 27 -0.44 -9.10 7.24
CA VAL A 27 0.37 -9.77 8.26
C VAL A 27 1.80 -9.26 8.24
N THR A 28 2.44 -9.24 7.07
CA THR A 28 3.82 -8.75 6.95
C THR A 28 3.90 -7.28 7.36
N ARG A 29 2.88 -6.47 7.05
CA ARG A 29 2.81 -5.06 7.44
C ARG A 29 2.74 -4.87 8.95
N LEU A 30 1.91 -5.65 9.63
CA LEU A 30 1.82 -5.65 11.10
C LEU A 30 3.15 -6.06 11.73
N VAL A 31 3.83 -7.08 11.17
CA VAL A 31 5.17 -7.49 11.62
C VAL A 31 6.17 -6.34 11.44
N SER A 32 6.23 -5.73 10.25
CA SER A 32 7.11 -4.58 9.99
C SER A 32 6.81 -3.38 10.90
N MET A 33 5.54 -3.14 11.22
CA MET A 33 5.11 -2.10 12.15
C MET A 33 5.64 -2.36 13.57
N VAL A 34 5.50 -3.58 14.06
CA VAL A 34 5.98 -3.98 15.40
C VAL A 34 7.49 -3.91 15.48
N LEU A 35 8.22 -4.41 14.46
CA LEU A 35 9.68 -4.35 14.43
C LEU A 35 10.19 -2.90 14.46
N ALA A 36 9.57 -2.01 13.67
CA ALA A 36 9.89 -0.59 13.68
C ALA A 36 9.63 0.08 15.03
N LEU A 37 8.50 -0.25 15.67
CA LEU A 37 8.17 0.24 17.01
C LEU A 37 9.21 -0.20 18.02
N ILE A 38 9.63 -1.47 17.99
CA ILE A 38 10.65 -1.99 18.92
C ILE A 38 11.96 -1.22 18.75
N VAL A 39 12.46 -1.03 17.53
CA VAL A 39 13.71 -0.28 17.29
C VAL A 39 13.58 1.15 17.81
N PHE A 40 12.49 1.84 17.50
CA PHE A 40 12.23 3.20 17.98
C PHE A 40 12.20 3.25 19.51
N SER A 41 11.47 2.34 20.16
CA SER A 41 11.34 2.27 21.62
C SER A 41 12.67 1.96 22.31
N CYS A 42 13.48 1.04 21.78
CA CYS A 42 14.81 0.74 22.32
C CYS A 42 15.73 1.97 22.30
N ILE A 43 15.73 2.73 21.19
CA ILE A 43 16.58 3.92 21.04
C ILE A 43 16.03 5.09 21.86
N PHE A 44 14.72 5.30 21.90
CA PHE A 44 14.13 6.40 22.64
C PHE A 44 14.19 6.19 24.16
N GLY A 45 13.98 4.96 24.63
CA GLY A 45 13.96 4.64 26.06
C GLY A 45 15.35 4.58 26.68
N GLU A 46 16.27 3.86 26.03
CA GLU A 46 17.61 3.57 26.61
C GLU A 46 18.75 3.83 25.63
N GLY A 47 18.48 4.46 24.47
CA GLY A 47 19.53 4.81 23.51
C GLY A 47 20.39 5.99 23.95
N TYR A 48 20.02 6.72 25.00
CA TYR A 48 20.81 7.81 25.57
C TYR A 48 21.19 7.49 27.01
N SER A 49 22.49 7.42 27.29
CA SER A 49 23.04 7.16 28.62
C SER A 49 24.06 8.24 29.00
N ASN A 50 24.27 8.43 30.29
CA ASN A 50 25.38 9.24 30.81
C ASN A 50 26.65 8.37 30.94
N THR A 51 27.81 9.02 30.94
CA THR A 51 29.10 8.38 31.23
C THR A 51 29.48 8.57 32.71
N HIS A 52 30.48 7.84 33.19
CA HIS A 52 30.97 7.99 34.57
C HIS A 52 31.52 9.40 34.88
N GLU A 53 32.00 10.12 33.86
CA GLU A 53 32.65 11.42 34.02
C GLU A 53 31.68 12.61 33.83
N SER A 54 30.57 12.43 33.11
CA SER A 54 29.66 13.50 32.75
C SER A 54 28.20 13.12 32.96
N LYS A 55 27.42 14.07 33.50
CA LYS A 55 25.96 13.93 33.62
C LYS A 55 25.22 14.17 32.31
N GLN A 56 25.92 14.51 31.22
CA GLN A 56 25.29 14.71 29.91
C GLN A 56 24.87 13.37 29.31
N LEU A 57 23.66 13.35 28.74
CA LEU A 57 23.12 12.21 28.00
C LEU A 57 23.73 12.17 26.61
N GLN A 58 24.35 11.04 26.26
CA GLN A 58 24.95 10.81 24.96
C GLN A 58 24.40 9.52 24.35
N CYS A 59 24.43 9.44 23.02
CA CYS A 59 23.98 8.26 22.32
C CYS A 59 24.83 7.03 22.69
N VAL A 60 24.18 5.92 22.99
CA VAL A 60 24.81 4.64 23.37
C VAL A 60 25.70 4.08 22.26
N PHE A 61 25.45 4.47 21.00
CA PHE A 61 26.27 4.11 19.86
C PHE A 61 27.45 5.08 19.71
N ASN A 62 28.58 4.76 20.33
CA ASN A 62 29.86 5.49 20.21
C ASN A 62 29.74 7.00 20.47
N GLN A 63 28.83 7.42 21.36
CA GLN A 63 28.55 8.83 21.66
C GLN A 63 28.17 9.66 20.41
N ASN A 64 27.79 8.99 19.32
CA ASN A 64 27.48 9.61 18.05
C ASN A 64 25.97 9.86 17.97
N GLU A 65 25.58 11.13 18.15
CA GLU A 65 24.17 11.53 18.10
C GLU A 65 23.48 11.16 16.79
N ASP A 66 24.21 11.15 15.67
CA ASP A 66 23.65 10.81 14.36
C ASP A 66 23.16 9.35 14.31
N ALA A 67 23.78 8.44 15.07
CA ALA A 67 23.34 7.04 15.13
C ALA A 67 21.96 6.89 15.79
N CYS A 68 21.78 7.48 16.97
CA CYS A 68 20.49 7.46 17.66
C CYS A 68 19.43 8.26 16.90
N ARG A 69 19.79 9.43 16.34
CA ARG A 69 18.86 10.24 15.53
C ARG A 69 18.43 9.50 14.27
N TYR A 70 19.37 8.84 13.58
CA TYR A 70 19.08 8.02 12.43
C TYR A 70 18.11 6.88 12.79
N GLY A 71 18.46 6.06 13.78
CA GLY A 71 17.65 4.89 14.13
C GLY A 71 16.25 5.26 14.64
N SER A 72 16.14 6.30 15.45
CA SER A 72 14.84 6.81 15.93
C SER A 72 13.98 7.39 14.80
N ALA A 73 14.56 8.20 13.91
CA ALA A 73 13.86 8.79 12.78
C ALA A 73 13.37 7.71 11.80
N ILE A 74 14.24 6.77 11.42
CA ILE A 74 13.85 5.66 10.53
C ILE A 74 12.77 4.81 11.20
N GLY A 75 12.91 4.47 12.49
CA GLY A 75 11.92 3.67 13.22
C GLY A 75 10.53 4.33 13.27
N VAL A 76 10.44 5.59 13.71
CA VAL A 76 9.14 6.28 13.85
C VAL A 76 8.46 6.52 12.50
N LEU A 77 9.24 6.91 11.47
CA LEU A 77 8.70 7.12 10.13
C LEU A 77 8.23 5.79 9.50
N ALA A 78 8.95 4.69 9.72
CA ALA A 78 8.51 3.35 9.30
C ALA A 78 7.17 2.98 9.94
N PHE A 79 7.03 3.22 11.25
CA PHE A 79 5.83 2.92 12.01
C PHE A 79 4.63 3.70 11.46
N LEU A 80 4.78 5.02 11.30
CA LEU A 80 3.72 5.89 10.78
C LEU A 80 3.34 5.54 9.35
N ALA A 81 4.32 5.30 8.48
CA ALA A 81 4.06 4.90 7.10
C ALA A 81 3.38 3.53 7.03
N SER A 82 3.82 2.56 7.83
CA SER A 82 3.18 1.25 7.92
C SER A 82 1.73 1.35 8.38
N ALA A 83 1.44 2.18 9.39
CA ALA A 83 0.07 2.46 9.83
C ALA A 83 -0.78 3.11 8.73
N PHE A 84 -0.23 4.08 8.00
CA PHE A 84 -0.91 4.70 6.86
C PHE A 84 -1.24 3.66 5.77
N PHE A 85 -0.26 2.87 5.36
CA PHE A 85 -0.47 1.86 4.32
C PHE A 85 -1.40 0.72 4.78
N LEU A 86 -1.43 0.41 6.09
CA LEU A 86 -2.39 -0.53 6.68
C LEU A 86 -3.83 0.00 6.54
N VAL A 87 -4.04 1.30 6.77
CA VAL A 87 -5.32 1.96 6.53
C VAL A 87 -5.68 1.91 5.05
N VAL A 88 -4.73 2.20 4.17
CA VAL A 88 -4.92 2.09 2.71
C VAL A 88 -5.36 0.67 2.33
N ASP A 89 -4.73 -0.38 2.87
CA ASP A 89 -5.13 -1.76 2.60
C ASP A 89 -6.56 -2.05 3.06
N ALA A 90 -6.97 -1.53 4.21
CA ALA A 90 -8.32 -1.73 4.75
C ALA A 90 -9.40 -1.14 3.83
N PHE A 91 -9.12 0.04 3.26
CA PHE A 91 -10.03 0.73 2.34
C PHE A 91 -9.80 0.39 0.86
N PHE A 92 -8.79 -0.41 0.53
CA PHE A 92 -8.41 -0.67 -0.86
C PHE A 92 -9.55 -1.27 -1.69
N SER A 93 -10.36 -2.13 -1.06
CA SER A 93 -11.54 -2.74 -1.71
C SER A 93 -12.61 -1.71 -2.07
N GLN A 94 -12.69 -0.57 -1.37
CA GLN A 94 -13.72 0.44 -1.58
C GLN A 94 -13.37 1.45 -2.69
N ILE A 95 -12.09 1.53 -3.09
CA ILE A 95 -11.63 2.48 -4.11
C ILE A 95 -12.12 2.03 -5.48
N SER A 96 -13.02 2.71 -6.17
CA SER A 96 -13.47 2.26 -7.51
C SER A 96 -12.49 2.58 -8.64
N ASN A 97 -11.65 3.61 -8.47
CA ASN A 97 -10.74 4.10 -9.51
C ASN A 97 -9.48 3.25 -9.64
N ALA A 98 -9.29 2.61 -10.80
CA ALA A 98 -8.13 1.79 -11.10
C ALA A 98 -6.80 2.57 -11.12
N THR A 99 -6.85 3.85 -11.50
CA THR A 99 -5.68 4.74 -11.53
C THR A 99 -5.16 5.01 -10.12
N ASP A 100 -6.05 5.32 -9.18
CA ASP A 100 -5.69 5.57 -7.79
C ASP A 100 -5.12 4.30 -7.14
N ARG A 101 -5.74 3.14 -7.39
CA ARG A 101 -5.21 1.84 -6.95
C ARG A 101 -3.81 1.58 -7.47
N LYS A 102 -3.55 1.86 -8.75
CA LYS A 102 -2.21 1.73 -9.35
C LYS A 102 -1.19 2.61 -8.64
N TYR A 103 -1.49 3.90 -8.42
CA TYR A 103 -0.57 4.80 -7.73
C TYR A 103 -0.31 4.39 -6.28
N LEU A 104 -1.33 3.90 -5.57
CA LEU A 104 -1.16 3.38 -4.21
C LEU A 104 -0.26 2.14 -4.18
N VAL A 105 -0.44 1.20 -5.12
CA VAL A 105 0.41 0.01 -5.22
C VAL A 105 1.85 0.36 -5.59
N ILE A 106 2.07 1.31 -6.51
CA ILE A 106 3.42 1.78 -6.87
C ILE A 106 4.06 2.51 -5.69
N GLY A 107 3.30 3.38 -5.00
CA GLY A 107 3.77 4.11 -3.83
C GLY A 107 4.20 3.17 -2.71
N ASP A 108 3.39 2.14 -2.42
CA ASP A 108 3.71 1.10 -1.44
C ASP A 108 4.97 0.32 -1.83
N LEU A 109 5.09 -0.07 -3.11
CA LEU A 109 6.27 -0.77 -3.62
C LEU A 109 7.55 0.07 -3.46
N LEU A 110 7.54 1.32 -3.92
CA LEU A 110 8.69 2.21 -3.86
C LEU A 110 9.08 2.52 -2.42
N PHE A 111 8.08 2.84 -1.59
CA PHE A 111 8.30 3.12 -0.17
C PHE A 111 8.89 1.89 0.52
N SER A 112 8.32 0.70 0.29
CA SER A 112 8.80 -0.54 0.90
C SER A 112 10.24 -0.89 0.47
N ALA A 113 10.56 -0.72 -0.81
CA ALA A 113 11.92 -0.94 -1.33
C ALA A 113 12.93 0.06 -0.74
N LEU A 114 12.58 1.34 -0.70
CA LEU A 114 13.41 2.39 -0.10
C LEU A 114 13.64 2.10 1.39
N TRP A 115 12.60 1.73 2.12
CA TRP A 115 12.71 1.45 3.55
C TRP A 115 13.51 0.19 3.85
N THR A 116 13.44 -0.82 2.98
CA THR A 116 14.33 -1.99 3.05
C THR A 116 15.81 -1.58 2.96
N PHE A 117 16.14 -0.70 2.01
CA PHE A 117 17.49 -0.18 1.86
C PHE A 117 17.92 0.66 3.07
N LEU A 118 17.05 1.51 3.60
CA LEU A 118 17.34 2.31 4.80
C LEU A 118 17.53 1.40 6.03
N TRP A 119 16.73 0.35 6.22
CA TRP A 119 16.97 -0.62 7.29
C TRP A 119 18.32 -1.33 7.16
N PHE A 120 18.75 -1.63 5.93
CA PHE A 120 20.06 -2.21 5.68
C PHE A 120 21.20 -1.24 6.03
N VAL A 121 21.10 0.02 5.58
CA VAL A 121 22.07 1.07 5.94
C VAL A 121 22.10 1.29 7.45
N GLY A 122 20.93 1.35 8.08
CA GLY A 122 20.78 1.48 9.53
C GLY A 122 21.43 0.34 10.29
N PHE A 123 21.16 -0.90 9.90
CA PHE A 123 21.80 -2.07 10.48
C PHE A 123 23.33 -1.97 10.40
N CYS A 124 23.88 -1.69 9.22
CA CYS A 124 25.32 -1.55 9.03
C CYS A 124 25.90 -0.40 9.86
N PHE A 125 25.23 0.75 9.87
CA PHE A 125 25.68 1.95 10.58
C PHE A 125 25.66 1.75 12.10
N LEU A 126 24.55 1.29 12.67
CA LEU A 126 24.42 1.04 14.10
C LEU A 126 25.39 -0.06 14.56
N THR A 127 25.55 -1.13 13.77
CA THR A 127 26.53 -2.19 14.08
C THR A 127 27.96 -1.66 14.08
N ASN A 128 28.33 -0.83 13.09
CA ASN A 128 29.65 -0.23 13.03
C ASN A 128 29.92 0.67 14.25
N GLN A 129 28.96 1.54 14.61
CA GLN A 129 29.10 2.38 15.79
C GLN A 129 29.14 1.55 17.08
N TRP A 130 28.33 0.50 17.18
CA TRP A 130 28.37 -0.42 18.32
C TRP A 130 29.71 -1.15 18.46
N ALA A 131 30.31 -1.58 17.34
CA ALA A 131 31.59 -2.30 17.34
C ALA A 131 32.77 -1.45 17.87
N VAL A 132 32.72 -0.13 17.71
CA VAL A 132 33.73 0.80 18.22
C VAL A 132 33.37 1.41 19.58
N THR A 133 32.18 1.12 20.10
CA THR A 133 31.72 1.61 21.40
C THR A 133 32.52 0.95 22.52
N LYS A 134 33.06 1.74 23.46
CA LYS A 134 33.78 1.21 24.62
C LYS A 134 32.79 0.71 25.66
N SER A 135 33.07 -0.45 26.25
CA SER A 135 32.23 -1.06 27.29
C SER A 135 32.09 -0.18 28.53
N GLU A 136 33.10 0.64 28.84
CA GLU A 136 33.14 1.55 29.99
C GLU A 136 32.16 2.73 29.83
N ASP A 137 31.79 3.08 28.59
CA ASP A 137 30.88 4.19 28.29
C ASP A 137 29.40 3.76 28.31
N VAL A 138 29.12 2.46 28.45
CA VAL A 138 27.76 1.90 28.43
C VAL A 138 27.35 1.44 29.83
N LEU A 139 26.89 2.38 30.67
CA LEU A 139 26.33 2.05 31.99
C LEU A 139 24.99 1.30 31.88
N VAL A 140 24.11 1.78 30.99
CA VAL A 140 22.74 1.31 30.79
C VAL A 140 22.43 1.34 29.29
N GLY A 141 21.61 0.39 28.81
CA GLY A 141 21.14 0.38 27.42
C GLY A 141 21.94 -0.53 26.47
N ALA A 142 22.90 -1.32 26.95
CA ALA A 142 23.62 -2.29 26.11
C ALA A 142 22.68 -3.32 25.46
N ASP A 143 21.72 -3.83 26.22
CA ASP A 143 20.73 -4.79 25.73
C ASP A 143 19.75 -4.13 24.76
N SER A 144 19.30 -2.90 25.06
CA SER A 144 18.46 -2.11 24.15
C SER A 144 19.18 -1.74 22.84
N ALA A 145 20.47 -1.41 22.88
CA ALA A 145 21.28 -1.14 21.69
C ALA A 145 21.41 -2.40 20.82
N ARG A 146 21.71 -3.55 21.44
CA ARG A 146 21.79 -4.85 20.74
C ARG A 146 20.44 -5.24 20.15
N ALA A 147 19.35 -5.06 20.91
CA ALA A 147 18.00 -5.29 20.43
C ALA A 147 17.70 -4.40 19.21
N ALA A 148 17.98 -3.09 19.29
CA ALA A 148 17.79 -2.17 18.17
C ALA A 148 18.53 -2.62 16.91
N ILE A 149 19.79 -3.10 17.03
CA ILE A 149 20.55 -3.66 15.90
C ILE A 149 19.86 -4.91 15.35
N THR A 150 19.52 -5.88 16.21
CA THR A 150 18.91 -7.16 15.81
C THR A 150 17.55 -6.96 15.13
N PHE A 151 16.70 -6.10 15.68
CA PHE A 151 15.40 -5.80 15.09
C PHE A 151 15.50 -4.95 13.82
N SER A 152 16.55 -4.12 13.68
CA SER A 152 16.87 -3.47 12.40
C SER A 152 17.23 -4.50 11.32
N PHE A 153 18.02 -5.52 11.65
CA PHE A 153 18.34 -6.62 10.73
C PHE A 153 17.08 -7.38 10.27
N PHE A 154 16.21 -7.76 11.20
CA PHE A 154 14.94 -8.42 10.85
C PHE A 154 14.01 -7.52 10.04
N SER A 155 14.07 -6.21 10.27
CA SER A 155 13.28 -5.25 9.51
C SER A 155 13.62 -5.27 8.02
N ILE A 156 14.89 -5.49 7.65
CA ILE A 156 15.32 -5.64 6.24
C ILE A 156 14.47 -6.71 5.52
N PHE A 157 14.36 -7.90 6.11
CA PHE A 157 13.60 -8.99 5.51
C PHE A 157 12.10 -8.72 5.49
N SER A 158 11.55 -8.15 6.57
CA SER A 158 10.11 -7.85 6.64
C SER A 158 9.69 -6.82 5.58
N TRP A 159 10.46 -5.75 5.42
CA TRP A 159 10.22 -4.71 4.43
C TRP A 159 10.53 -5.19 3.00
N GLY A 160 11.55 -6.05 2.83
CA GLY A 160 11.83 -6.70 1.55
C GLY A 160 10.70 -7.64 1.12
N MET A 161 10.07 -8.33 2.07
CA MET A 161 8.88 -9.14 1.82
C MET A 161 7.67 -8.27 1.45
N LEU A 162 7.46 -7.12 2.12
CA LEU A 162 6.43 -6.15 1.72
C LEU A 162 6.64 -5.64 0.29
N ALA A 163 7.88 -5.27 -0.06
CA ALA A 163 8.22 -4.84 -1.41
C ALA A 163 7.95 -5.95 -2.44
N SER A 164 8.29 -7.21 -2.11
CA SER A 164 8.05 -8.36 -2.99
C SER A 164 6.55 -8.61 -3.20
N LEU A 165 5.74 -8.55 -2.16
CA LEU A 165 4.29 -8.72 -2.25
C LEU A 165 3.63 -7.55 -3.00
N ALA A 166 4.07 -6.31 -2.76
CA ALA A 166 3.62 -5.13 -3.50
C ALA A 166 3.99 -5.24 -4.99
N TYR A 167 5.17 -5.79 -5.31
CA TYR A 167 5.59 -6.04 -6.69
C TYR A 167 4.72 -7.11 -7.37
N GLN A 168 4.39 -8.20 -6.67
CA GLN A 168 3.46 -9.20 -7.19
C GLN A 168 2.08 -8.59 -7.48
N ARG A 169 1.56 -7.75 -6.56
CA ARG A 169 0.29 -7.03 -6.75
C ARG A 169 0.34 -6.06 -7.93
N TYR A 170 1.46 -5.36 -8.09
CA TYR A 170 1.72 -4.48 -9.24
C TYR A 170 1.67 -5.28 -10.55
N LYS A 171 2.41 -6.39 -10.64
CA LYS A 171 2.43 -7.24 -11.82
C LYS A 171 1.04 -7.74 -12.19
N VAL A 172 0.31 -8.32 -11.24
CA VAL A 172 -1.07 -8.80 -11.48
C VAL A 172 -1.99 -7.67 -11.96
N GLY A 173 -1.84 -6.46 -11.42
CA GLY A 173 -2.61 -5.30 -11.87
C GLY A 173 -2.25 -4.82 -13.27
N VAL A 174 -0.97 -4.87 -13.65
CA VAL A 174 -0.50 -4.56 -15.01
C VAL A 174 -0.98 -5.63 -16.01
N ASP A 175 -0.86 -6.91 -15.68
CA ASP A 175 -1.29 -8.01 -16.55
C ASP A 175 -2.79 -7.93 -16.84
N ALA A 176 -3.61 -7.64 -15.82
CA ALA A 176 -5.05 -7.41 -15.98
C ALA A 176 -5.36 -6.17 -16.85
N PHE A 177 -4.56 -5.10 -16.75
CA PHE A 177 -4.73 -3.93 -17.61
C PHE A 177 -4.41 -4.25 -19.08
N ILE A 178 -3.34 -5.01 -19.33
CA ILE A 178 -2.95 -5.43 -20.68
C ILE A 178 -4.02 -6.33 -21.31
N GLN A 179 -4.54 -7.32 -20.57
CA GLN A 179 -5.61 -8.19 -21.07
C GLN A 179 -6.87 -7.41 -21.49
N ASN A 180 -7.27 -6.41 -20.69
CA ASN A 180 -8.43 -5.57 -21.02
C ASN A 180 -8.19 -4.63 -22.22
N TYR A 181 -6.93 -4.28 -22.54
CA TYR A 181 -6.59 -3.44 -23.69
C TYR A 181 -6.43 -4.25 -24.99
N VAL A 182 -6.07 -5.53 -24.90
CA VAL A 182 -5.76 -6.40 -26.05
C VAL A 182 -7.01 -7.09 -26.63
N ASP A 183 -8.20 -6.88 -26.08
CA ASP A 183 -9.45 -7.47 -26.60
C ASP A 183 -10.27 -6.54 -27.53
N PRO A 184 -9.94 -6.48 -28.84
CA PRO A 184 -10.90 -6.11 -29.88
C PRO A 184 -11.13 -7.22 -30.92
N THR A 185 -10.68 -8.45 -30.67
CA THR A 185 -10.90 -9.57 -31.60
C THR A 185 -12.06 -10.44 -31.13
N PRO A 186 -13.23 -10.43 -31.81
CA PRO A 186 -14.20 -11.49 -31.66
C PRO A 186 -13.48 -12.79 -31.98
N ASP A 187 -13.49 -13.73 -31.03
CA ASP A 187 -12.97 -15.07 -31.23
C ASP A 187 -13.66 -15.67 -32.49
N PRO A 188 -12.93 -15.97 -33.58
CA PRO A 188 -13.53 -16.52 -34.80
C PRO A 188 -14.15 -17.91 -34.56
N ASN A 189 -13.89 -18.52 -33.40
CA ASN A 189 -14.50 -19.77 -32.96
C ASN A 189 -15.78 -19.60 -32.11
N THR A 190 -16.24 -18.37 -31.84
CA THR A 190 -17.65 -18.16 -31.48
C THR A 190 -18.49 -18.24 -32.75
N ALA A 191 -18.61 -19.48 -33.24
CA ALA A 191 -19.57 -19.85 -34.26
C ALA A 191 -20.91 -19.21 -33.91
N TYR A 192 -21.42 -18.42 -34.84
CA TYR A 192 -22.78 -17.90 -34.89
C TYR A 192 -23.73 -18.78 -34.08
N ALA A 193 -24.17 -18.29 -32.92
CA ALA A 193 -25.41 -18.76 -32.34
C ALA A 193 -26.48 -18.46 -33.39
N SER A 194 -26.80 -19.48 -34.17
CA SER A 194 -27.84 -19.46 -35.18
C SER A 194 -29.13 -19.17 -34.40
N TYR A 195 -29.66 -17.96 -34.56
CA TYR A 195 -31.03 -17.66 -34.15
C TYR A 195 -31.94 -18.70 -34.83
N PRO A 196 -32.86 -19.35 -34.10
CA PRO A 196 -33.89 -20.13 -34.76
C PRO A 196 -34.68 -19.15 -35.61
N SER A 197 -34.73 -19.41 -36.92
CA SER A 197 -35.65 -18.80 -37.86
C SER A 197 -37.08 -18.93 -37.33
N ALA A 198 -37.56 -17.93 -36.61
CA ALA A 198 -38.97 -17.77 -36.32
C ALA A 198 -39.64 -17.26 -37.60
N SER A 199 -40.59 -18.06 -38.07
CA SER A 199 -41.41 -17.85 -39.25
C SER A 199 -41.98 -16.44 -39.33
N VAL A 200 -41.93 -15.91 -40.55
CA VAL A 200 -42.57 -14.67 -40.98
C VAL A 200 -44.09 -14.82 -40.83
N GLU A 201 -44.67 -14.22 -39.79
CA GLU A 201 -46.11 -13.98 -39.73
C GLU A 201 -46.41 -12.59 -39.15
N ASN A 202 -46.78 -11.68 -40.06
CA ASN A 202 -47.80 -10.64 -39.91
C ASN A 202 -48.06 -10.05 -38.51
N TYR A 203 -47.49 -8.87 -38.25
CA TYR A 203 -48.26 -7.76 -37.64
C TYR A 203 -47.88 -6.45 -38.31
N GLN A 204 -48.62 -6.15 -39.38
CA GLN A 204 -48.76 -4.86 -40.00
C GLN A 204 -49.81 -4.08 -39.19
N GLN A 205 -49.49 -2.88 -38.67
CA GLN A 205 -50.52 -1.97 -38.12
C GLN A 205 -50.28 -0.53 -38.62
N PRO A 206 -51.34 0.21 -39.03
CA PRO A 206 -51.27 1.33 -39.98
C PRO A 206 -51.10 2.73 -39.32
N PRO A 207 -50.98 3.83 -40.11
CA PRO A 207 -50.56 5.14 -39.62
C PRO A 207 -51.71 6.11 -39.25
N PHE A 208 -51.40 7.00 -38.29
CA PHE A 208 -52.06 8.26 -37.86
C PHE A 208 -53.49 8.31 -37.30
N THR A 209 -53.63 8.89 -36.09
CA THR A 209 -54.63 9.94 -35.78
C THR A 209 -54.12 10.87 -34.68
N GLN A 210 -53.97 12.16 -35.01
CA GLN A 210 -53.88 13.30 -34.08
C GLN A 210 -55.23 13.51 -33.38
N ASN A 211 -55.21 13.82 -32.08
CA ASN A 211 -56.29 14.57 -31.43
C ASN A 211 -55.73 15.86 -30.84
N VAL A 212 -56.35 16.97 -31.24
CA VAL A 212 -56.11 18.36 -30.85
C VAL A 212 -56.96 18.68 -29.63
N GLU A 213 -56.40 19.42 -28.65
CA GLU A 213 -56.98 20.63 -28.01
C GLU A 213 -56.06 21.10 -26.86
N THR A 214 -55.20 22.10 -27.13
CA THR A 214 -55.29 23.53 -26.76
C THR A 214 -54.98 23.84 -25.30
N THR A 215 -53.87 24.56 -25.05
CA THR A 215 -53.83 25.84 -24.30
C THR A 215 -52.46 26.53 -24.53
N GLU A 216 -52.51 27.64 -25.28
CA GLU A 216 -51.71 28.88 -25.25
C GLU A 216 -50.17 28.92 -25.05
N GLY A 217 -49.50 29.65 -25.97
CA GLY A 217 -48.40 30.56 -25.63
C GLY A 217 -47.03 30.30 -26.28
N TYR A 218 -46.78 30.87 -27.47
CA TYR A 218 -45.44 31.00 -28.06
C TYR A 218 -44.87 32.39 -27.76
N GLN A 219 -43.60 32.52 -27.30
CA GLN A 219 -42.54 33.37 -27.91
C GLN A 219 -41.17 33.24 -27.20
N PRO A 220 -40.07 32.87 -27.90
CA PRO A 220 -38.69 33.12 -27.44
C PRO A 220 -38.19 34.53 -27.88
N PRO A 221 -37.21 35.13 -27.17
CA PRO A 221 -36.82 36.52 -27.34
C PRO A 221 -35.96 36.76 -28.61
N PRO A 222 -36.06 37.95 -29.25
CA PRO A 222 -35.17 38.33 -30.34
C PRO A 222 -33.78 38.70 -29.80
N VAL A 223 -32.75 38.18 -30.45
CA VAL A 223 -31.36 38.57 -30.28
C VAL A 223 -31.14 39.85 -31.10
N TYR A 224 -30.65 40.91 -30.46
CA TYR A 224 -30.18 42.13 -31.12
C TYR A 224 -28.79 41.92 -31.73
#